data_AF-A0A672MTX2-F1
#
_entry.id   AF-A0A672MTX2-F1
#
_cell.length_a   1.000
_cell.length_b   1.000
_cell.length_c   1.000
_cell.angle_alpha   90.00
_cell.angle_beta   90.00
_cell.angle_gamma   90.00
#
_symmetry.space_group_name_H-M   'P 1'
#
loop_
_entity.id
_entity.type
_entity.pdbx_description
1 polymer ?
#
loop_
_entity_poly.entity_id
_entity_poly.type
_entity_poly.pdbx_seq_one_letter_code
_entity_poly.pdbx_strand_id
1 'polypeptide(L)'
;MLDYQPPQFKLDPRLARLLGIHTQTRPVIIQALWQYVKTHKLQDPHEREFINCDKYLQQIFESQRMKFSEIPQRLHALLMPPEPIIINHVISVDPNDQKKTACYDIDVEVDDTLKTQMNSFLLSTASQQEIAGLDNKIHETIETINHLKTQREFMLSFARDPQGFINDWLQSQCRDLKVRPNASRRVASKTLHISVVTVPKFQYSVPIPVKIHG
;
A
#
# COMPACT_ATOMS: atom_id res chain seq x y z
N MET A 1 7.44 22.49 -23.07
CA MET A 1 7.20 23.23 -21.81
C MET A 1 7.89 22.43 -20.73
N LEU A 2 8.61 23.04 -19.79
CA LEU A 2 9.19 22.26 -18.68
C LEU A 2 8.03 21.68 -17.87
N ASP A 3 7.91 20.35 -17.86
CA ASP A 3 6.84 19.64 -17.18
C ASP A 3 7.16 19.55 -15.69
N TYR A 4 6.87 20.61 -14.95
CA TYR A 4 7.01 20.61 -13.49
C TYR A 4 6.00 19.61 -12.89
N GLN A 5 6.51 18.50 -12.38
CA GLN A 5 5.74 17.54 -11.59
C GLN A 5 6.28 17.52 -10.15
N PRO A 6 5.47 17.89 -9.15
CA PRO A 6 4.09 18.42 -9.26
C PRO A 6 4.03 19.85 -9.81
N PRO A 7 2.84 20.31 -10.29
CA PRO A 7 2.69 21.65 -10.88
C PRO A 7 3.09 22.75 -9.90
N GLN A 8 4.03 23.59 -10.33
CA GLN A 8 4.42 24.80 -9.62
C GLN A 8 3.59 25.99 -10.10
N PHE A 9 3.38 26.96 -9.21
CA PHE A 9 2.61 28.18 -9.47
C PHE A 9 3.43 29.40 -9.08
N LYS A 10 3.35 30.45 -9.89
CA LYS A 10 3.88 31.77 -9.56
C LYS A 10 2.89 32.48 -8.65
N LEU A 11 3.36 33.00 -7.52
CA LEU A 11 2.51 33.73 -6.58
C LEU A 11 2.34 35.19 -7.04
N ASP A 12 1.21 35.80 -6.68
CA ASP A 12 1.05 37.25 -6.75
C ASP A 12 2.24 37.97 -6.06
N PRO A 13 2.81 39.05 -6.63
CA PRO A 13 3.99 39.71 -6.07
C PRO A 13 3.88 40.11 -4.60
N ARG A 14 2.68 40.47 -4.13
CA ARG A 14 2.44 40.88 -2.75
C ARG A 14 2.48 39.68 -1.82
N LEU A 15 1.86 38.58 -2.23
CA LEU A 15 1.91 37.31 -1.51
C LEU A 15 3.31 36.69 -1.53
N ALA A 16 3.99 36.76 -2.66
CA ALA A 16 5.36 36.26 -2.83
C ALA A 16 6.33 36.95 -1.86
N ARG A 17 6.23 38.28 -1.75
CA ARG A 17 7.05 39.07 -0.82
C ARG A 17 6.71 38.78 0.64
N LEU A 18 5.45 38.50 0.96
CA LEU A 18 5.02 38.17 2.31
C LEU A 18 5.56 36.81 2.76
N LEU A 19 5.45 35.79 1.90
CA LEU A 19 5.86 34.42 2.21
C LEU A 19 7.34 34.14 1.93
N GLY A 20 8.03 35.03 1.18
CA GLY A 20 9.40 34.81 0.70
C GLY A 20 9.47 33.75 -0.40
N ILE A 21 8.39 33.55 -1.15
CA ILE A 21 8.24 32.45 -2.13
C ILE A 21 7.79 33.02 -3.48
N HIS A 22 8.59 32.87 -4.52
CA HIS A 22 8.24 33.36 -5.86
C HIS A 22 7.46 32.33 -6.69
N THR A 23 7.94 31.08 -6.70
CA THR A 23 7.33 29.98 -7.45
C THR A 23 7.42 28.71 -6.62
N GLN A 24 6.28 28.08 -6.33
CA GLN A 24 6.23 26.84 -5.54
C GLN A 24 4.97 26.01 -5.81
N THR A 25 4.92 24.81 -5.26
CA THR A 25 3.74 23.94 -5.31
C THR A 25 2.64 24.43 -4.35
N ARG A 26 1.36 24.16 -4.68
CA ARG A 26 0.22 24.54 -3.83
C ARG A 26 0.36 24.12 -2.36
N PRO A 27 0.75 22.86 -2.04
CA PRO A 27 0.89 22.44 -0.64
C PRO A 27 1.93 23.25 0.12
N VAL A 28 3.08 23.54 -0.50
CA VAL A 28 4.16 24.33 0.10
C VAL A 28 3.70 25.75 0.37
N ILE A 29 2.97 26.37 -0.56
CA ILE A 29 2.42 27.72 -0.39
C ILE A 29 1.43 27.78 0.77
N ILE A 30 0.51 26.81 0.86
CA ILE A 30 -0.47 26.72 1.95
C ILE A 30 0.26 26.51 3.29
N GLN A 31 1.29 25.67 3.33
CA GLN A 31 2.10 25.44 4.52
C GLN A 31 2.85 26.71 4.95
N ALA A 32 3.45 27.44 4.02
CA ALA A 32 4.13 28.71 4.30
C ALA A 32 3.15 29.76 4.84
N LEU A 33 1.97 29.88 4.24
CA LEU A 33 0.90 30.75 4.74
C LEU A 33 0.47 30.35 6.15
N TRP A 34 0.33 29.05 6.41
CA TRP A 34 -0.01 28.56 7.75
C TRP A 34 1.08 28.87 8.77
N GLN A 35 2.35 28.74 8.38
CA GLN A 35 3.48 29.10 9.22
C GLN A 35 3.49 30.60 9.54
N TYR A 36 3.16 31.45 8.56
CA TYR A 36 2.99 32.89 8.76
C TYR A 36 1.88 33.17 9.80
N VAL A 37 0.68 32.58 9.62
CA VAL A 37 -0.46 32.74 10.54
C VAL A 37 -0.10 32.35 11.97
N LYS A 38 0.62 31.23 12.15
CA LYS A 38 1.10 30.78 13.46
C LYS A 38 2.12 31.72 14.08
N THR A 39 3.11 32.14 13.31
CA THR A 39 4.21 33.01 13.79
C THR A 39 3.68 34.37 14.24
N HIS A 40 2.68 34.90 13.53
CA HIS A 40 2.04 36.18 13.83
C HIS A 40 0.83 36.06 14.77
N LYS A 41 0.51 34.86 15.28
CA LYS A 41 -0.62 34.58 16.18
C LYS A 41 -1.96 35.12 15.65
N LEU A 42 -2.21 34.94 14.36
CA LEU A 42 -3.38 35.48 13.67
C LEU A 42 -4.63 34.58 13.77
N GLN A 43 -4.51 33.39 14.34
CA GLN A 43 -5.64 32.52 14.61
C GLN A 43 -6.47 33.09 15.77
N ASP A 44 -7.79 33.08 15.62
CA ASP A 44 -8.69 33.56 16.67
C ASP A 44 -8.65 32.64 17.90
N PRO A 45 -8.47 33.17 19.13
CA PRO A 45 -8.38 32.36 20.34
C PRO A 45 -9.71 31.72 20.75
N HIS A 46 -10.84 32.33 20.39
CA HIS A 46 -12.18 31.83 20.71
C HIS A 46 -12.71 30.92 19.59
N GLU A 47 -12.46 31.28 18.33
CA GLU A 47 -12.93 30.54 17.16
C GLU A 47 -11.76 30.06 16.27
N ARG A 48 -11.16 28.91 16.61
CA ARG A 48 -9.96 28.38 15.95
C ARG A 48 -10.09 28.11 14.44
N GLU A 49 -11.30 28.09 13.90
CA GLU A 49 -11.55 27.95 12.46
C GLU A 49 -11.34 29.26 11.67
N PHE A 50 -11.26 30.40 12.37
CA PHE A 50 -11.08 31.72 11.79
C PHE A 50 -9.66 32.25 11.98
N ILE A 51 -9.24 33.01 10.97
CA ILE A 51 -8.00 33.77 10.94
C ILE A 51 -8.37 35.24 10.86
N ASN A 52 -7.79 36.02 11.77
CA ASN A 52 -7.86 37.48 11.78
C ASN A 52 -6.72 38.00 10.92
N CYS A 53 -7.04 38.44 9.71
CA CYS A 53 -6.04 38.93 8.76
C CYS A 53 -5.38 40.20 9.30
N ASP A 54 -4.06 40.23 9.29
CA ASP A 54 -3.32 41.45 9.60
C ASP A 54 -3.34 42.44 8.41
N LYS A 55 -2.69 43.59 8.54
CA LYS A 55 -2.69 44.63 7.51
C LYS A 55 -2.20 44.12 6.15
N TYR A 56 -1.29 43.14 6.12
CA TYR A 56 -0.72 42.59 4.89
C TYR A 56 -1.63 41.54 4.26
N LEU A 57 -2.21 40.64 5.07
CA LEU A 57 -3.16 39.64 4.59
C LEU A 57 -4.47 40.28 4.14
N GLN A 58 -4.97 41.31 4.84
CA GLN A 58 -6.15 42.07 4.43
C GLN A 58 -5.94 42.70 3.05
N GLN A 59 -4.73 43.18 2.81
CA GLN A 59 -4.33 43.78 1.56
C GLN A 59 -4.33 42.78 0.39
N ILE A 60 -3.98 41.52 0.64
CA ILE A 60 -3.85 40.46 -0.37
C ILE A 60 -5.18 39.70 -0.59
N PHE A 61 -5.85 39.31 0.50
CA PHE A 61 -7.07 38.51 0.47
C PHE A 61 -8.36 39.35 0.50
N GLU A 62 -8.22 40.67 0.62
CA GLU A 62 -9.32 41.65 0.65
C GLU A 62 -10.39 41.32 1.69
N SER A 63 -9.96 40.70 2.80
CA SER A 63 -10.85 40.28 3.88
C SER A 63 -10.20 40.53 5.23
N GLN A 64 -10.99 41.10 6.15
CA GLN A 64 -10.57 41.34 7.54
C GLN A 64 -10.48 40.04 8.36
N ARG A 65 -11.37 39.09 8.05
CA ARG A 65 -11.49 37.82 8.77
C ARG A 65 -11.93 36.74 7.79
N MET A 66 -11.32 35.57 7.85
CA MET A 66 -11.65 34.46 6.94
C MET A 66 -11.52 33.10 7.61
N LYS A 67 -12.29 32.12 7.13
CA LYS A 67 -12.15 30.73 7.57
C LYS A 67 -10.96 30.05 6.92
N PHE A 68 -10.35 29.08 7.62
CA PHE A 68 -9.28 28.26 7.05
C PHE A 68 -9.71 27.50 5.79
N SER A 69 -10.97 27.04 5.74
CA SER A 69 -11.54 26.36 4.58
C SER A 69 -11.64 27.22 3.32
N GLU A 70 -11.65 28.55 3.45
CA GLU A 70 -11.69 29.48 2.33
C GLU A 70 -10.31 29.73 1.71
N ILE A 71 -9.23 29.46 2.45
CA ILE A 71 -7.86 29.73 2.01
C ILE A 71 -7.55 29.10 0.66
N PRO A 72 -7.82 27.80 0.40
CA PRO A 72 -7.44 27.20 -0.88
C PRO A 72 -8.14 27.87 -2.07
N GLN A 73 -9.39 28.28 -1.89
CA GLN A 73 -10.18 28.94 -2.93
C GLN A 73 -9.69 30.36 -3.19
N ARG A 74 -9.46 31.16 -2.14
CA ARG A 74 -8.92 32.52 -2.28
C ARG A 74 -7.49 32.51 -2.82
N LEU A 75 -6.67 31.56 -2.37
CA LEU A 75 -5.32 31.38 -2.85
C LEU A 75 -5.30 31.05 -4.35
N HIS A 76 -6.25 30.25 -4.85
CA HIS A 76 -6.31 29.90 -6.27
C HIS A 76 -6.34 31.13 -7.19
N ALA A 77 -7.04 32.20 -6.80
CA ALA A 77 -7.10 33.45 -7.55
C ALA A 77 -5.77 34.23 -7.58
N LEU A 78 -4.86 33.94 -6.65
CA LEU A 78 -3.54 34.56 -6.51
C LEU A 78 -2.40 33.71 -7.07
N LEU A 79 -2.73 32.55 -7.66
CA LEU A 79 -1.77 31.63 -8.27
C LEU A 79 -1.84 31.73 -9.79
N MET A 80 -0.73 32.16 -10.38
CA MET A 80 -0.56 32.27 -11.82
C MET A 80 0.24 31.08 -12.36
N PRO A 81 0.07 30.71 -13.65
CA PRO A 81 0.98 29.78 -14.29
C PRO A 81 2.43 30.32 -14.21
N PRO A 82 3.42 29.44 -14.03
CA PRO A 82 4.83 29.86 -13.99
C PRO A 82 5.21 30.50 -15.34
N GLU A 83 6.03 31.56 -15.28
CA GLU A 83 6.44 32.27 -16.49
C GLU A 83 7.26 31.36 -17.41
N PRO A 84 7.03 31.41 -18.73
CA PRO A 84 7.85 30.66 -19.66
C PRO A 84 9.27 31.20 -19.64
N ILE A 85 10.26 30.30 -19.69
CA ILE A 85 11.66 30.68 -19.85
C ILE A 85 11.85 31.17 -21.29
N ILE A 86 12.14 32.47 -21.45
CA ILE A 86 12.39 33.10 -22.75
C ILE A 86 13.91 33.16 -22.97
N ILE A 87 14.39 32.44 -23.98
CA ILE A 87 15.81 32.44 -24.38
C ILE A 87 15.97 33.36 -25.60
N ASN A 88 16.46 34.58 -25.40
CA ASN A 88 16.73 35.54 -26.47
C ASN A 88 18.13 35.31 -27.06
N HIS A 89 18.22 34.57 -28.16
CA HIS A 89 19.48 34.33 -28.87
C HIS A 89 19.61 35.22 -30.12
N VAL A 90 20.53 36.18 -30.10
CA VAL A 90 20.83 37.03 -31.27
C VAL A 90 21.91 36.37 -32.11
N ILE A 91 21.58 36.02 -33.35
CA ILE A 91 22.54 35.43 -34.31
C ILE A 91 23.36 36.58 -34.94
N SER A 92 24.66 36.64 -34.68
CA SER A 92 25.58 37.53 -35.41
C SER A 92 26.13 36.83 -36.65
N VAL A 93 26.18 37.54 -37.77
CA VAL A 93 26.65 37.05 -39.09
C VAL A 93 28.06 37.55 -39.39
N ASP A 94 28.88 37.75 -38.36
CA ASP A 94 30.26 38.21 -38.54
C ASP A 94 31.17 37.02 -38.92
N PRO A 95 31.92 37.06 -40.04
CA PRO A 95 32.75 35.94 -40.49
C PRO A 95 33.87 35.56 -39.51
N ASN A 96 34.21 36.47 -38.59
CA ASN A 96 35.30 36.32 -37.62
C ASN A 96 34.82 35.78 -36.24
N ASP A 97 33.51 35.62 -36.03
CA ASP A 97 32.91 35.33 -34.72
C ASP A 97 32.21 33.95 -34.69
N GLN A 98 32.78 32.96 -35.39
CA GLN A 98 32.12 31.69 -35.74
C GLN A 98 31.83 30.72 -34.56
N LYS A 99 32.10 31.06 -33.29
CA LYS A 99 31.98 30.07 -32.18
C LYS A 99 31.57 30.66 -30.82
N LYS A 100 30.53 31.47 -30.75
CA LYS A 100 29.89 31.78 -29.46
C LYS A 100 28.71 30.83 -29.23
N THR A 101 28.98 29.67 -28.65
CA THR A 101 27.92 28.80 -28.13
C THR A 101 27.31 29.47 -26.92
N ALA A 102 26.06 29.94 -27.03
CA ALA A 102 25.31 30.42 -25.88
C ALA A 102 24.87 29.22 -25.03
N CYS A 103 25.56 29.00 -23.91
CA CYS A 103 25.19 27.99 -22.93
C CYS A 103 24.26 28.62 -21.89
N TYR A 104 23.11 28.00 -21.62
CA TYR A 104 22.17 28.42 -20.58
C TYR A 104 22.06 27.29 -19.55
N ASP A 105 22.44 27.57 -18.30
CA ASP A 105 22.21 26.66 -17.19
C ASP A 105 20.78 26.85 -16.68
N ILE A 106 19.99 25.77 -16.70
CA ILE A 106 18.60 25.74 -16.23
C ILE A 106 18.54 24.69 -15.13
N ASP A 107 18.31 25.14 -13.90
CA ASP A 107 18.08 24.25 -12.76
C ASP A 107 16.70 23.60 -12.90
N VAL A 108 16.68 22.26 -12.99
CA VAL A 108 15.45 21.46 -13.06
C VAL A 108 15.34 20.62 -11.80
N GLU A 109 14.25 20.81 -11.06
CA GLU A 109 13.91 19.91 -9.95
C GLU A 109 13.53 18.53 -10.52
N VAL A 110 14.31 17.51 -10.17
CA VAL A 110 14.05 16.12 -10.54
C VAL A 110 13.30 15.40 -9.42
N ASP A 111 12.43 14.48 -9.81
CA ASP A 111 11.74 13.61 -8.85
C ASP A 111 12.72 12.83 -7.98
N ASP A 112 12.35 12.63 -6.72
CA ASP A 112 13.16 11.91 -5.75
C ASP A 112 13.28 10.44 -6.14
N THR A 113 14.50 10.03 -6.54
CA THR A 113 14.83 8.64 -6.95
C THR A 113 14.45 7.59 -5.90
N LEU A 114 14.38 7.97 -4.62
CA LEU A 114 13.94 7.09 -3.53
C LEU A 114 12.48 6.65 -3.69
N LYS A 115 11.58 7.51 -4.20
CA LYS A 115 10.18 7.14 -4.44
C LYS A 115 10.08 6.01 -5.45
N THR A 116 10.88 6.06 -6.51
CA THR A 116 10.93 5.01 -7.54
C THR A 116 11.45 3.70 -6.96
N GLN A 117 12.52 3.75 -6.16
CA GLN A 117 13.05 2.57 -5.47
C GLN A 117 12.04 1.97 -4.49
N MET A 118 11.35 2.80 -3.70
CA MET A 118 10.34 2.37 -2.75
C MET A 118 9.14 1.73 -3.46
N ASN A 119 8.67 2.30 -4.57
CA ASN A 119 7.60 1.71 -5.38
C ASN A 119 8.01 0.35 -5.97
N SER A 120 9.25 0.24 -6.44
CA SER A 120 9.79 -1.04 -6.91
C SER A 120 9.84 -2.09 -5.79
N PHE A 121 10.15 -1.68 -4.55
CA PHE A 121 10.15 -2.56 -3.40
C PHE A 121 8.72 -3.00 -3.02
N LEU A 122 7.75 -2.10 -3.01
CA LEU A 122 6.34 -2.43 -2.70
C LEU A 122 5.71 -3.35 -3.75
N LEU A 123 6.09 -3.20 -5.02
CA LEU A 123 5.59 -4.01 -6.14
C LEU A 123 6.35 -5.33 -6.31
N SER A 124 7.49 -5.49 -5.63
CA SER A 124 8.24 -6.74 -5.60
C SER A 124 7.44 -7.81 -4.84
N THR A 125 6.54 -8.50 -5.56
CA THR A 125 5.81 -9.67 -5.08
C THR A 125 6.60 -10.97 -5.25
N ALA A 126 7.87 -10.91 -5.65
CA ALA A 126 8.73 -12.08 -5.86
C ALA A 126 8.71 -13.04 -4.65
N SER A 127 8.77 -12.48 -3.43
CA SER A 127 8.68 -13.29 -2.20
C SER A 127 7.31 -13.90 -1.95
N GLN A 128 6.21 -13.35 -2.49
CA GLN A 128 4.86 -13.88 -2.25
C GLN A 128 4.63 -15.23 -2.96
N GLN A 129 5.20 -15.42 -4.15
CA GLN A 129 5.07 -16.70 -4.86
C GLN A 129 5.82 -17.83 -4.15
N GLU A 130 7.02 -17.55 -3.63
CA GLU A 130 7.80 -18.50 -2.85
C GLU A 130 7.09 -18.84 -1.53
N ILE A 131 6.55 -17.85 -0.83
CA ILE A 131 5.75 -18.05 0.39
C ILE A 131 4.55 -18.96 0.11
N ALA A 132 3.78 -18.68 -0.95
CA ALA A 132 2.64 -19.52 -1.32
C ALA A 132 3.05 -20.96 -1.68
N GLY A 133 4.20 -21.14 -2.34
CA GLY A 133 4.75 -22.46 -2.61
C GLY A 133 5.15 -23.22 -1.34
N LEU A 134 5.77 -22.53 -0.39
CA LEU A 134 6.10 -23.09 0.92
C LEU A 134 4.85 -23.45 1.72
N ASP A 135 3.81 -22.60 1.70
CA ASP A 135 2.54 -22.86 2.35
C ASP A 135 1.85 -24.12 1.80
N ASN A 136 1.83 -24.31 0.47
CA ASN A 136 1.29 -25.53 -0.14
C ASN A 136 2.07 -26.77 0.32
N LYS A 137 3.40 -26.69 0.37
CA LYS A 137 4.24 -27.80 0.82
C LYS A 137 4.02 -28.13 2.30
N ILE A 138 3.77 -27.13 3.14
CA ILE A 138 3.38 -27.31 4.54
C ILE A 138 2.06 -28.08 4.62
N HIS A 139 1.05 -27.68 3.84
CA HIS A 139 -0.24 -28.37 3.81
C HIS A 139 -0.13 -29.84 3.38
N GLU A 140 0.57 -30.12 2.27
CA GLU A 140 0.79 -31.50 1.79
C GLU A 140 1.52 -32.36 2.82
N THR A 141 2.50 -31.79 3.51
CA THR A 141 3.25 -32.49 4.56
C THR A 141 2.35 -32.82 5.75
N ILE A 142 1.48 -31.88 6.16
CA ILE A 142 0.51 -32.09 7.24
C ILE A 142 -0.48 -33.20 6.87
N GLU A 143 -0.99 -33.22 5.64
CA GLU A 143 -1.89 -34.29 5.19
C GLU A 143 -1.21 -35.65 5.22
N THR A 144 0.04 -35.72 4.76
CA THR A 144 0.85 -36.95 4.79
C THR A 144 1.08 -37.43 6.22
N ILE A 145 1.42 -36.53 7.15
CA ILE A 145 1.59 -36.85 8.57
C ILE A 145 0.28 -37.40 9.15
N ASN A 146 -0.86 -36.77 8.87
CA ASN A 146 -2.16 -37.23 9.37
C ASN A 146 -2.54 -38.60 8.81
N HIS A 147 -2.25 -38.85 7.53
CA HIS A 147 -2.46 -40.15 6.90
C HIS A 147 -1.63 -41.23 7.59
N LEU A 148 -0.32 -40.99 7.74
CA LEU A 148 0.62 -41.92 8.38
C LEU A 148 0.26 -42.16 9.86
N LYS A 149 -0.15 -41.11 10.58
CA LYS A 149 -0.60 -41.22 11.97
C LYS A 149 -1.82 -42.15 12.07
N THR A 150 -2.80 -41.97 11.19
CA THR A 150 -4.02 -42.79 11.19
C THR A 150 -3.71 -44.25 10.85
N GLN A 151 -2.86 -44.49 9.85
CA GLN A 151 -2.39 -45.84 9.52
C GLN A 151 -1.64 -46.49 10.68
N ARG A 152 -0.75 -45.74 11.35
CA ARG A 152 -0.01 -46.23 12.52
C ARG A 152 -0.95 -46.60 13.65
N GLU A 153 -1.90 -45.73 13.99
CA GLU A 153 -2.87 -45.99 15.05
C GLU A 153 -3.74 -47.22 14.75
N PHE A 154 -4.17 -47.39 13.51
CA PHE A 154 -4.90 -48.58 13.05
C PHE A 154 -4.08 -49.87 13.22
N MET A 155 -2.82 -49.87 12.80
CA MET A 155 -1.96 -51.05 12.92
C MET A 155 -1.65 -51.36 14.40
N LEU A 156 -1.48 -50.32 15.23
CA LEU A 156 -1.26 -50.48 16.66
C LEU A 156 -2.49 -51.00 17.40
N SER A 157 -3.70 -50.59 17.04
CA SER A 157 -4.91 -51.12 17.66
C SER A 157 -5.13 -52.59 17.30
N PHE A 158 -4.89 -52.98 16.03
CA PHE A 158 -4.91 -54.38 15.62
C PHE A 158 -3.87 -55.22 16.38
N ALA A 159 -2.64 -54.72 16.54
CA ALA A 159 -1.58 -55.45 17.22
C ALA A 159 -1.81 -55.62 18.73
N ARG A 160 -2.60 -54.75 19.37
CA ARG A 160 -2.91 -54.82 20.81
C ARG A 160 -4.00 -55.83 21.13
N ASP A 161 -5.10 -55.82 20.36
CA ASP A 161 -6.21 -56.75 20.54
C ASP A 161 -6.84 -57.08 19.17
N PRO A 162 -6.34 -58.11 18.46
CA PRO A 162 -6.78 -58.40 17.11
C PRO A 162 -8.24 -58.88 17.06
N GLN A 163 -8.73 -59.58 18.10
CA GLN A 163 -10.08 -60.14 18.11
C GLN A 163 -11.13 -59.05 18.36
N GLY A 164 -10.91 -58.18 19.35
CA GLY A 164 -11.77 -57.03 19.59
C GLY A 164 -11.75 -56.05 18.42
N PHE A 165 -10.56 -55.75 17.89
CA PHE A 165 -10.40 -54.87 16.74
C PHE A 165 -11.14 -55.35 15.50
N ILE A 166 -11.04 -56.63 15.13
CA ILE A 166 -11.74 -57.17 13.95
C ILE A 166 -13.26 -57.04 14.12
N ASN A 167 -13.78 -57.29 15.34
CA ASN A 167 -15.21 -57.15 15.60
C ASN A 167 -15.67 -55.69 15.46
N ASP A 168 -14.95 -54.75 16.07
CA ASP A 168 -15.24 -53.31 15.98
C ASP A 168 -15.10 -52.79 14.56
N TRP A 169 -14.08 -53.25 13.83
CA TRP A 169 -13.85 -52.90 12.44
C TRP A 169 -14.97 -53.41 11.51
N LEU A 170 -15.37 -54.67 11.66
CA LEU A 170 -16.50 -55.24 10.89
C LEU A 170 -17.80 -54.49 11.17
N GLN A 171 -18.04 -54.10 12.43
CA GLN A 171 -19.19 -53.26 12.79
C GLN A 171 -19.10 -51.85 12.19
N SER A 172 -17.90 -51.25 12.15
CA SER A 172 -17.67 -49.95 11.50
C SER A 172 -17.94 -50.03 9.99
N GLN A 173 -17.39 -51.03 9.31
CA GLN A 173 -17.60 -51.23 7.86
C GLN A 173 -19.06 -51.55 7.52
N CYS A 174 -19.74 -52.35 8.36
CA CYS A 174 -21.18 -52.59 8.22
C CYS A 174 -22.01 -51.30 8.37
N ARG A 175 -21.64 -50.42 9.31
CA ARG A 175 -22.30 -49.11 9.50
C ARG A 175 -22.07 -48.19 8.31
N ASP A 176 -20.83 -48.05 7.85
CA ASP A 176 -20.49 -47.21 6.69
C ASP A 176 -21.19 -47.66 5.40
N LEU A 177 -21.34 -48.98 5.22
CA LEU A 177 -22.07 -49.55 4.10
C LEU A 177 -23.57 -49.25 4.18
N LYS A 178 -24.16 -49.33 5.36
CA LYS A 178 -25.59 -49.01 5.59
C LYS A 178 -25.90 -47.52 5.42
N VAL A 179 -24.94 -46.63 5.72
CA VAL A 179 -25.07 -45.17 5.58
C VAL A 179 -24.93 -44.71 4.12
N ARG A 180 -24.59 -45.60 3.17
CA ARG A 180 -24.64 -45.34 1.72
C ARG A 180 -25.78 -46.13 1.03
N PRO A 181 -27.06 -45.70 1.10
CA PRO A 181 -28.17 -46.50 0.58
C PRO A 181 -28.32 -46.46 -0.96
N ASN A 182 -27.43 -45.82 -1.72
CA ASN A 182 -27.67 -45.58 -3.15
C ASN A 182 -26.46 -45.75 -4.08
N ALA A 183 -25.61 -46.76 -3.83
CA ALA A 183 -24.68 -47.26 -4.84
C ALA A 183 -25.18 -48.60 -5.39
N SER A 184 -26.08 -48.54 -6.37
CA SER A 184 -26.49 -49.70 -7.16
C SER A 184 -25.28 -50.45 -7.73
N ARG A 185 -25.19 -51.73 -7.34
CA ARG A 185 -24.85 -52.87 -8.21
C ARG A 185 -23.76 -52.60 -9.27
N ARG A 186 -22.49 -52.55 -8.85
CA ARG A 186 -21.36 -52.86 -9.73
C ARG A 186 -20.38 -53.82 -9.07
N VAL A 187 -20.35 -54.99 -9.69
CA VAL A 187 -19.46 -56.15 -9.65
C VAL A 187 -18.12 -55.94 -8.92
N ALA A 188 -17.81 -56.92 -8.06
CA ALA A 188 -16.52 -57.16 -7.46
C ALA A 188 -15.38 -57.23 -8.48
N SER A 189 -14.42 -56.30 -8.40
CA SER A 189 -12.99 -56.63 -8.48
C SER A 189 -12.14 -55.36 -8.32
N LYS A 190 -11.06 -55.54 -7.56
CA LYS A 190 -9.85 -54.71 -7.45
C LYS A 190 -9.91 -53.53 -6.48
N THR A 191 -8.93 -53.62 -5.58
CA THR A 191 -8.49 -52.64 -4.59
C THR A 191 -9.35 -52.58 -3.34
N LEU A 192 -8.93 -53.38 -2.35
CA LEU A 192 -9.12 -53.08 -0.92
C LEU A 192 -8.48 -51.70 -0.66
N HIS A 193 -9.17 -50.64 -1.05
CA HIS A 193 -8.93 -49.36 -0.47
C HIS A 193 -9.45 -49.49 0.95
N ILE A 194 -8.52 -49.54 1.91
CA ILE A 194 -8.79 -49.18 3.29
C ILE A 194 -9.28 -47.74 3.22
N SER A 195 -10.58 -47.55 2.95
CA SER A 195 -11.28 -46.32 3.22
C SER A 195 -11.31 -46.23 4.74
N VAL A 196 -10.24 -45.62 5.23
CA VAL A 196 -10.03 -45.13 6.57
C VAL A 196 -11.36 -44.62 7.09
N VAL A 197 -11.82 -45.21 8.20
CA VAL A 197 -12.85 -44.68 9.07
C VAL A 197 -12.73 -43.17 9.06
N THR A 198 -13.78 -42.47 8.63
CA THR A 198 -13.86 -41.01 8.77
C THR A 198 -13.69 -40.69 10.24
N VAL A 199 -12.46 -40.41 10.66
CA VAL A 199 -12.18 -39.87 11.98
C VAL A 199 -12.87 -38.51 11.99
N PRO A 200 -13.76 -38.23 12.96
CA PRO A 200 -14.35 -36.90 13.05
C PRO A 200 -13.20 -35.89 13.10
N LYS A 201 -13.26 -34.87 12.25
CA LYS A 201 -12.31 -33.75 12.25
C LYS A 201 -12.26 -33.18 13.66
N PHE A 202 -11.29 -33.61 14.47
CA PHE A 202 -10.92 -32.87 15.66
C PHE A 202 -10.17 -31.64 15.17
N GLN A 203 -10.88 -30.51 15.10
CA GLN A 203 -10.25 -29.20 15.02
C GLN A 203 -9.43 -29.00 16.30
N TYR A 204 -8.19 -29.47 16.31
CA TYR A 204 -7.21 -28.93 17.24
C TYR A 204 -6.78 -27.58 16.69
N SER A 205 -7.44 -26.53 17.17
CA SER A 205 -6.92 -25.18 17.08
C SER A 205 -5.65 -25.15 17.93
N VAL A 206 -4.48 -25.19 17.27
CA VAL A 206 -3.20 -25.00 17.95
C VAL A 206 -2.99 -23.49 18.07
N PRO A 207 -3.04 -22.89 19.27
CA PRO A 207 -2.70 -21.48 19.42
C PRO A 207 -1.21 -21.31 19.12
N ILE A 208 -0.91 -20.49 18.12
CA ILE A 208 0.46 -20.06 17.80
C ILE A 208 0.84 -19.01 18.87
N PRO A 209 1.80 -19.27 19.78
CA PRO A 209 2.26 -18.23 20.68
C PRO A 209 3.17 -17.27 19.90
N VAL A 210 2.62 -16.14 19.47
CA VAL A 210 3.40 -15.02 18.96
C VAL A 210 4.09 -14.35 20.15
N LYS A 211 5.33 -14.72 20.44
CA LYS A 211 6.20 -13.94 21.35
C LYS A 211 6.75 -12.72 20.58
N ILE A 212 6.01 -11.63 20.65
CA ILE A 212 6.52 -10.28 20.41
C ILE A 212 7.51 -9.95 21.52
N HIS A 213 8.80 -9.92 21.19
CA HIS A 213 9.82 -9.35 22.06
C HIS A 213 9.83 -7.84 21.84
N GLY A 214 9.53 -7.09 22.91
CA GLY A 214 9.86 -5.67 23.03
C GLY A 214 11.29 -5.47 23.53
#